data_AF-A0A9W4TAC2-F1
#
_entry.id   AF-A0A9W4TAC2-F1
#
_cell.length_a   1.000
_cell.length_b   1.000
_cell.length_c   1.000
_cell.angle_alpha   90.00
_cell.angle_beta   90.00
_cell.angle_gamma   90.00
#
_symmetry.space_group_name_H-M   'P 1'
#
loop_
_entity.id
_entity.type
_entity.pdbx_description
1 polymer ?
#
loop_
_entity_poly.entity_id
_entity_poly.type
_entity_poly.pdbx_seq_one_letter_code
_entity_poly.pdbx_strand_id
1 'polypeptide(L)'
;ESRSNGDVRKKHHLIKRLKKAAKCGVQLEKLCSRELNKVDTRTVFDAQAYSALMSGYFLFEKQSWQAALDKFAAARTIYEKLSTAGSSHQETLCQSAIDDIDPNIRYCAFKLKLGTDSSNIGVEDLVKITIGKNKSVGLDLLEAEVETVLAQTRQEKAATLTSISWRGRVVPLKNADLAICILRAREATTNLENASDTDTEEATKMELFDLLLEAYGDAERFAKNAVKEDAEAAAKLKSSKSEQISADLNFVYNYVAYNYLSRRIQRNLMLVNSLRLHIDNHERIEGDRFLGGKYQDIVKLYDNVLQSLSEINDLSVVQNDVNLSREIDAKLWYFKAW
;
A
#
# COMPACT_ATOMS: atom_id res chain seq x y z
N GLU A 1 16.74 -37.18 -43.79
CA GLU A 1 17.54 -36.07 -43.22
C GLU A 1 17.11 -35.80 -41.77
N SER A 2 18.07 -35.80 -40.86
CA SER A 2 17.90 -36.01 -39.42
C SER A 2 17.86 -34.72 -38.60
N ARG A 3 16.67 -34.13 -38.40
CA ARG A 3 16.49 -32.99 -37.46
C ARG A 3 15.48 -33.20 -36.33
N SER A 4 14.93 -34.41 -36.13
CA SER A 4 13.79 -34.62 -35.21
C SER A 4 14.13 -35.16 -33.80
N ASN A 5 15.23 -35.89 -33.61
CA ASN A 5 15.47 -36.60 -32.33
C ASN A 5 15.97 -35.72 -31.17
N GLY A 6 16.55 -34.54 -31.45
CA GLY A 6 17.05 -33.63 -30.41
C GLY A 6 15.93 -32.97 -29.60
N ASP A 7 14.84 -32.61 -30.26
CA ASP A 7 13.70 -31.91 -29.65
C ASP A 7 12.84 -32.83 -28.80
N VAL A 8 12.73 -34.11 -29.16
CA VAL A 8 11.97 -35.07 -28.35
C VAL A 8 12.61 -35.25 -26.98
N ARG A 9 13.93 -35.42 -26.90
CA ARG A 9 14.64 -35.56 -25.61
C ARG A 9 14.55 -34.29 -24.77
N LYS A 10 14.68 -33.12 -25.39
CA LYS A 10 14.50 -31.81 -24.72
C LYS A 10 13.08 -31.63 -24.21
N LYS A 11 12.07 -31.99 -25.00
CA LYS A 11 10.65 -31.95 -24.60
C LYS A 11 10.36 -32.87 -23.41
N HIS A 12 10.88 -34.10 -23.41
CA HIS A 12 10.75 -34.98 -22.26
C HIS A 12 11.40 -34.41 -21.00
N HIS A 13 12.57 -33.76 -21.14
CA HIS A 13 13.23 -33.09 -20.03
C HIS A 13 12.41 -31.89 -19.51
N LEU A 14 11.88 -31.06 -20.41
CA LEU A 14 10.99 -29.93 -20.09
C LEU A 14 9.77 -30.40 -19.30
N ILE A 15 9.04 -31.39 -19.81
CA ILE A 15 7.85 -31.95 -19.13
C ILE A 15 8.22 -32.49 -17.74
N LYS A 16 9.38 -33.14 -17.59
CA LYS A 16 9.85 -33.64 -16.28
C LYS A 16 10.15 -32.49 -15.31
N ARG A 17 10.70 -31.38 -15.79
CA ARG A 17 10.96 -30.16 -14.99
C ARG A 17 9.64 -29.50 -14.56
N LEU A 18 8.69 -29.32 -15.49
CA LEU A 18 7.37 -28.77 -15.19
C LEU A 18 6.58 -29.64 -14.21
N LYS A 19 6.66 -30.97 -14.35
CA LYS A 19 6.05 -31.90 -13.37
C LYS A 19 6.60 -31.67 -11.96
N LYS A 20 7.91 -31.45 -11.84
CA LYS A 20 8.54 -31.15 -10.55
C LYS A 20 8.09 -29.78 -10.03
N ALA A 21 8.05 -28.75 -10.88
CA ALA A 21 7.57 -27.42 -10.52
C ALA A 21 6.12 -27.45 -10.02
N ALA A 22 5.22 -28.11 -10.74
CA ALA A 22 3.83 -28.29 -10.33
C ALA A 22 3.72 -29.02 -8.96
N LYS A 23 4.52 -30.07 -8.74
CA LYS A 23 4.57 -30.77 -7.45
C LYS A 23 5.03 -29.85 -6.31
N CYS A 24 6.05 -29.03 -6.54
CA CYS A 24 6.52 -28.05 -5.56
C CYS A 24 5.47 -26.95 -5.31
N GLY A 25 4.76 -26.49 -6.35
CA GLY A 25 3.66 -25.53 -6.21
C GLY A 25 2.54 -26.05 -5.30
N VAL A 26 2.11 -27.29 -5.51
CA VAL A 26 1.09 -27.94 -4.66
C VAL A 26 1.57 -28.11 -3.21
N GLN A 27 2.86 -28.40 -3.01
CA GLN A 27 3.43 -28.47 -1.66
C GLN A 27 3.47 -27.10 -0.98
N LEU A 28 3.83 -26.04 -1.70
CA LEU A 28 3.81 -24.67 -1.20
C LEU A 28 2.40 -24.24 -0.81
N GLU A 29 1.41 -24.47 -1.69
CA GLU A 29 0.00 -24.22 -1.43
C GLU A 29 -0.48 -24.92 -0.14
N LYS A 30 -0.06 -26.17 0.08
CA LYS A 30 -0.39 -26.92 1.30
C LYS A 30 0.26 -26.33 2.56
N LEU A 31 1.48 -25.78 2.46
CA LEU A 31 2.15 -25.13 3.59
C LEU A 31 1.54 -23.77 3.93
N CYS A 32 1.04 -23.07 2.91
CA CYS A 32 0.32 -21.81 3.04
C CYS A 32 -1.17 -22.02 3.32
N SER A 33 -1.64 -23.25 3.55
CA SER A 33 -3.06 -23.49 3.79
C SER A 33 -3.53 -22.81 5.07
N ARG A 34 -4.80 -22.38 5.06
CA ARG A 34 -5.45 -21.70 6.18
C ARG A 34 -5.48 -22.52 7.46
N GLU A 35 -5.42 -23.85 7.35
CA GLU A 35 -5.38 -24.76 8.49
C GLU A 35 -4.20 -24.48 9.45
N LEU A 36 -3.09 -23.95 8.94
CA LEU A 36 -1.95 -23.58 9.77
C LEU A 36 -2.08 -22.18 10.40
N ASN A 37 -2.90 -21.28 9.83
CA ASN A 37 -3.10 -19.89 10.25
C ASN A 37 -1.80 -19.11 10.58
N LYS A 38 -0.69 -19.45 9.90
CA LYS A 38 0.63 -18.80 10.08
C LYS A 38 0.96 -17.77 9.00
N VAL A 39 0.15 -17.72 7.96
CA VAL A 39 0.43 -16.98 6.72
C VAL A 39 -0.75 -16.06 6.44
N ASP A 40 -0.45 -14.84 5.97
CA ASP A 40 -1.44 -13.86 5.59
C ASP A 40 -2.32 -14.37 4.44
N THR A 41 -3.57 -13.94 4.41
CA THR A 41 -4.58 -14.41 3.44
C THR A 41 -4.17 -14.14 2.00
N ARG A 42 -3.44 -13.05 1.73
CA ARG A 42 -2.95 -12.72 0.39
C ARG A 42 -1.92 -13.74 -0.08
N THR A 43 -0.90 -14.04 0.73
CA THR A 43 0.10 -15.06 0.40
C THR A 43 -0.51 -16.44 0.17
N VAL A 44 -1.61 -16.78 0.84
CA VAL A 44 -2.38 -18.01 0.54
C VAL A 44 -2.88 -18.00 -0.90
N PHE A 45 -3.50 -16.92 -1.35
CA PHE A 45 -4.01 -16.79 -2.72
C PHE A 45 -2.88 -16.71 -3.75
N ASP A 46 -1.78 -16.01 -3.46
CA ASP A 46 -0.60 -15.97 -4.34
C ASP A 46 0.00 -17.38 -4.53
N ALA A 47 0.07 -18.17 -3.46
CA ALA A 47 0.53 -19.56 -3.52
C ALA A 47 -0.43 -20.47 -4.31
N GLN A 48 -1.74 -20.30 -4.15
CA GLN A 48 -2.77 -21.01 -4.92
C GLN A 48 -2.71 -20.67 -6.41
N ALA A 49 -2.62 -19.39 -6.76
CA ALA A 49 -2.49 -18.93 -8.15
C ALA A 49 -1.22 -19.51 -8.80
N TYR A 50 -0.09 -19.47 -8.10
CA TYR A 50 1.17 -20.05 -8.57
C TYR A 50 1.10 -21.56 -8.77
N SER A 51 0.49 -22.29 -7.83
CA SER A 51 0.27 -23.74 -7.93
C SER A 51 -0.60 -24.10 -9.14
N ALA A 52 -1.69 -23.36 -9.36
CA ALA A 52 -2.55 -23.51 -10.52
C ALA A 52 -1.80 -23.20 -11.82
N LEU A 53 -1.03 -22.13 -11.87
CA LEU A 53 -0.23 -21.72 -13.02
C LEU A 53 0.80 -22.78 -13.44
N MET A 54 1.62 -23.26 -12.50
CA MET A 54 2.62 -24.30 -12.78
C MET A 54 1.99 -25.62 -13.21
N SER A 55 0.83 -25.97 -12.62
CA SER A 55 0.04 -27.13 -13.03
C SER A 55 -0.52 -26.97 -14.45
N GLY A 56 -0.99 -25.77 -14.80
CA GLY A 56 -1.45 -25.41 -16.14
C GLY A 56 -0.37 -25.62 -17.20
N TYR A 57 0.83 -25.07 -16.98
CA TYR A 57 1.96 -25.25 -17.91
C TYR A 57 2.35 -26.73 -18.10
N PHE A 58 2.36 -27.53 -17.03
CA PHE A 58 2.63 -28.95 -17.15
C PHE A 58 1.58 -29.70 -17.98
N LEU A 59 0.30 -29.38 -17.79
CA LEU A 59 -0.81 -29.99 -18.53
C LEU A 59 -0.86 -29.52 -19.98
N PHE A 60 -0.50 -28.26 -20.23
CA PHE A 60 -0.38 -27.66 -21.55
C PHE A 60 0.66 -28.38 -22.41
N GLU A 61 1.87 -28.59 -21.88
CA GLU A 61 2.94 -29.32 -22.57
C GLU A 61 2.60 -30.80 -22.82
N LYS A 62 1.73 -31.37 -21.96
CA LYS A 62 1.14 -32.68 -22.13
C LYS A 62 -0.01 -32.73 -23.14
N GLN A 63 -0.41 -31.59 -23.71
CA GLN A 63 -1.53 -31.45 -24.65
C GLN A 63 -2.88 -31.85 -24.03
N SER A 64 -3.00 -31.81 -22.70
CA SER A 64 -4.27 -32.00 -22.00
C SER A 64 -5.01 -30.66 -21.94
N TRP A 65 -5.58 -30.26 -23.09
CA TRP A 65 -6.06 -28.90 -23.31
C TRP A 65 -7.15 -28.47 -22.32
N GLN A 66 -8.11 -29.34 -22.00
CA GLN A 66 -9.19 -29.01 -21.06
C GLN A 66 -8.65 -28.80 -19.65
N ALA A 67 -7.87 -29.74 -19.13
CA ALA A 67 -7.33 -29.63 -17.77
C ALA A 67 -6.33 -28.47 -17.64
N ALA A 68 -5.59 -28.16 -18.72
CA ALA A 68 -4.73 -26.97 -18.76
C ALA A 68 -5.55 -25.68 -18.74
N LEU A 69 -6.62 -25.61 -19.53
CA LEU A 69 -7.54 -24.47 -19.57
C LEU A 69 -8.16 -24.21 -18.20
N ASP A 70 -8.62 -25.25 -17.50
CA ASP A 70 -9.21 -25.12 -16.16
C ASP A 70 -8.20 -24.53 -15.15
N LYS A 71 -6.94 -24.97 -15.21
CA LYS A 71 -5.87 -24.48 -14.33
C LYS A 71 -5.45 -23.05 -14.66
N PHE A 72 -5.37 -22.68 -15.94
CA PHE A 72 -5.07 -21.31 -16.33
C PHE A 72 -6.22 -20.34 -16.02
N ALA A 73 -7.47 -20.76 -16.23
CA ALA A 73 -8.66 -19.98 -15.88
C ALA A 73 -8.71 -19.71 -14.37
N ALA A 74 -8.43 -20.72 -13.53
CA ALA A 74 -8.34 -20.55 -12.08
C ALA A 74 -7.23 -19.56 -11.71
N ALA A 75 -6.02 -19.72 -12.24
CA ALA A 75 -4.89 -18.82 -11.95
C ALA A 75 -5.19 -17.37 -12.37
N ARG A 76 -5.74 -17.16 -13.57
CA ARG A 76 -6.12 -15.84 -14.09
C ARG A 76 -7.17 -15.16 -13.21
N THR A 77 -8.22 -15.89 -12.81
CA THR A 77 -9.28 -15.38 -11.94
C THR A 77 -8.73 -14.91 -10.59
N ILE A 78 -7.82 -15.70 -9.99
CA ILE A 78 -7.18 -15.31 -8.72
C ILE A 78 -6.33 -14.06 -8.91
N TYR A 79 -5.50 -13.99 -9.96
CA TYR A 79 -4.67 -12.80 -10.23
C TYR A 79 -5.50 -11.55 -10.53
N GLU A 80 -6.61 -11.69 -11.25
CA GLU A 80 -7.53 -10.57 -11.53
C GLU A 80 -8.17 -10.06 -10.24
N LYS A 81 -8.61 -10.95 -9.35
CA LYS A 81 -9.13 -10.54 -8.05
C LYS A 81 -8.06 -9.90 -7.17
N LEU A 82 -6.85 -10.46 -7.15
CA LEU A 82 -5.71 -9.92 -6.40
C LEU A 82 -5.21 -8.57 -6.92
N SER A 83 -5.37 -8.28 -8.21
CA SER A 83 -5.00 -6.98 -8.80
C SER A 83 -5.92 -5.87 -8.28
N THR A 84 -7.23 -6.13 -8.15
CA THR A 84 -8.21 -5.16 -7.65
C THR A 84 -8.16 -4.88 -6.15
N ALA A 85 -7.40 -5.68 -5.40
CA ALA A 85 -7.29 -5.59 -3.95
C ALA A 85 -5.87 -5.32 -3.43
N GLY A 86 -4.89 -5.21 -4.34
CA GLY A 86 -3.50 -4.96 -4.01
C GLY A 86 -3.12 -3.48 -4.05
N SER A 87 -1.87 -3.19 -3.68
CA SER A 87 -1.24 -1.91 -4.00
C SER A 87 -1.08 -1.74 -5.51
N SER A 88 -0.86 -0.51 -5.98
CA SER A 88 -0.65 -0.25 -7.43
C SER A 88 0.51 -1.06 -8.03
N HIS A 89 1.52 -1.40 -7.22
CA HIS A 89 2.62 -2.27 -7.64
C HIS A 89 2.16 -3.71 -7.82
N GLN A 90 1.43 -4.24 -6.84
CA GLN A 90 0.87 -5.58 -6.89
C GLN A 90 -0.13 -5.74 -8.04
N GLU A 91 -0.95 -4.72 -8.30
CA GLU A 91 -1.85 -4.64 -9.46
C GLU A 91 -1.06 -4.84 -10.76
N THR A 92 0.07 -4.12 -10.91
CA THR A 92 0.92 -4.20 -12.12
C THR A 92 1.53 -5.60 -12.29
N LEU A 93 2.00 -6.22 -11.21
CA LEU A 93 2.55 -7.59 -11.25
C LEU A 93 1.48 -8.62 -11.61
N CYS A 94 0.29 -8.53 -11.00
CA CYS A 94 -0.83 -9.41 -11.32
C CYS A 94 -1.28 -9.23 -12.78
N GLN A 95 -1.33 -8.00 -13.29
CA GLN A 95 -1.68 -7.75 -14.69
C GLN A 95 -0.64 -8.33 -15.66
N SER A 96 0.65 -8.17 -15.37
CA SER A 96 1.71 -8.79 -16.16
C SER A 96 1.57 -10.33 -16.20
N ALA A 97 1.21 -10.96 -15.07
CA ALA A 97 0.99 -12.41 -15.04
C ALA A 97 -0.25 -12.82 -15.85
N ILE A 98 -1.33 -12.03 -15.84
CA ILE A 98 -2.53 -12.25 -16.67
C ILE A 98 -2.17 -12.17 -18.15
N ASP A 99 -1.43 -11.14 -18.55
CA ASP A 99 -1.01 -10.93 -19.94
C ASP A 99 -0.15 -12.10 -20.47
N ASP A 100 0.65 -12.74 -19.62
CA ASP A 100 1.43 -13.94 -19.94
C ASP A 100 0.57 -15.21 -20.07
N ILE A 101 -0.54 -15.30 -19.31
CA ILE A 101 -1.43 -16.47 -19.28
C ILE A 101 -2.44 -16.45 -20.44
N ASP A 102 -2.92 -15.28 -20.80
CA ASP A 102 -3.97 -15.05 -21.80
C ASP A 102 -3.71 -15.76 -23.16
N PRO A 103 -2.49 -15.72 -23.74
CA PRO A 103 -2.18 -16.46 -24.96
C PRO A 103 -2.36 -17.98 -24.83
N ASN A 104 -2.02 -18.55 -23.66
CA ASN A 104 -2.17 -19.98 -23.40
C ASN A 104 -3.65 -20.38 -23.28
N ILE A 105 -4.47 -19.54 -22.64
CA ILE A 105 -5.92 -19.74 -22.56
C ILE A 105 -6.54 -19.71 -23.96
N ARG A 106 -6.21 -18.70 -24.78
CA ARG A 106 -6.69 -18.61 -26.18
C ARG A 106 -6.30 -19.85 -26.98
N TYR A 107 -5.07 -20.32 -26.83
CA TYR A 107 -4.59 -21.50 -27.55
C TYR A 107 -5.33 -22.77 -27.11
N CYS A 108 -5.53 -22.98 -25.80
CA CYS A 108 -6.32 -24.11 -25.30
C CYS A 108 -7.76 -24.07 -25.81
N ALA A 109 -8.41 -22.91 -25.77
CA ALA A 109 -9.77 -22.73 -26.27
C ALA A 109 -9.87 -23.04 -27.77
N PHE A 110 -8.92 -22.54 -28.57
CA PHE A 110 -8.83 -22.85 -29.99
C PHE A 110 -8.68 -24.35 -30.25
N LYS A 111 -7.80 -25.04 -29.52
CA LYS A 111 -7.60 -26.50 -29.64
C LYS A 111 -8.84 -27.30 -29.27
N LEU A 112 -9.62 -26.81 -28.32
CA LEU A 112 -10.89 -27.41 -27.88
C LEU A 112 -12.08 -27.00 -28.76
N LYS A 113 -11.88 -26.14 -29.76
CA LYS A 113 -12.95 -25.57 -30.60
C LYS A 113 -14.05 -24.91 -29.77
N LEU A 114 -13.66 -24.30 -28.65
CA LEU A 114 -14.55 -23.48 -27.84
C LEU A 114 -14.67 -22.11 -28.53
N GLY A 115 -15.88 -21.76 -28.98
CA GLY A 115 -16.15 -20.43 -29.57
C GLY A 115 -16.03 -20.33 -31.09
N THR A 116 -16.12 -21.45 -31.82
CA THR A 116 -15.92 -21.52 -33.28
C THR A 116 -16.88 -20.67 -34.13
N ASP A 117 -17.96 -20.12 -33.56
CA ASP A 117 -18.93 -19.30 -34.31
C ASP A 117 -18.67 -17.79 -34.23
N SER A 118 -17.72 -17.34 -33.39
CA SER A 118 -17.40 -15.91 -33.25
C SER A 118 -15.89 -15.72 -33.10
N SER A 119 -15.25 -15.28 -34.18
CA SER A 119 -13.81 -15.02 -34.30
C SER A 119 -13.25 -13.91 -33.38
N ASN A 120 -14.03 -13.44 -32.39
CA ASN A 120 -13.69 -12.35 -31.47
C ASN A 120 -14.20 -12.58 -30.03
N ILE A 121 -14.24 -13.82 -29.54
CA ILE A 121 -14.55 -14.07 -28.12
C ILE A 121 -13.34 -13.64 -27.28
N GLY A 122 -13.57 -12.73 -26.32
CA GLY A 122 -12.53 -12.25 -25.40
C GLY A 122 -12.04 -13.36 -24.47
N VAL A 123 -10.80 -13.26 -23.98
CA VAL A 123 -10.26 -14.23 -23.00
C VAL A 123 -11.12 -14.29 -21.76
N GLU A 124 -11.66 -13.15 -21.36
CA GLU A 124 -12.63 -13.01 -20.27
C GLU A 124 -13.86 -13.90 -20.46
N ASP A 125 -14.43 -13.90 -21.66
CA ASP A 125 -15.60 -14.72 -21.98
C ASP A 125 -15.23 -16.21 -22.07
N LEU A 126 -14.04 -16.55 -22.56
CA LEU A 126 -13.53 -17.92 -22.58
C LEU A 126 -13.33 -18.48 -21.17
N VAL A 127 -12.82 -17.65 -20.26
CA VAL A 127 -12.67 -17.99 -18.83
C VAL A 127 -14.04 -18.23 -18.23
N LYS A 128 -15.00 -17.31 -18.40
CA LYS A 128 -16.39 -17.47 -17.93
C LYS A 128 -17.08 -18.72 -18.48
N ILE A 129 -16.90 -19.04 -19.76
CA ILE A 129 -17.45 -20.25 -20.38
C ILE A 129 -16.83 -21.50 -19.78
N THR A 130 -15.52 -21.49 -19.52
CA THR A 130 -14.79 -22.62 -18.93
C THR A 130 -15.26 -22.87 -17.50
N ILE A 131 -15.34 -21.80 -16.70
CA ILE A 131 -15.80 -21.83 -15.31
C ILE A 131 -17.27 -22.28 -15.24
N GLY A 132 -18.14 -21.72 -16.09
CA GLY A 132 -19.55 -22.07 -16.12
C GLY A 132 -19.86 -23.49 -16.63
N LYS A 133 -19.02 -24.06 -17.50
CA LYS A 133 -19.15 -25.44 -17.99
C LYS A 133 -18.61 -26.45 -17.00
N ASN A 134 -17.46 -26.17 -16.40
CA ASN A 134 -16.86 -26.98 -15.36
C ASN A 134 -17.26 -26.43 -13.99
N LYS A 135 -18.54 -26.66 -13.61
CA LYS A 135 -19.05 -26.58 -12.22
C LYS A 135 -18.28 -27.54 -11.30
N SER A 136 -16.97 -27.39 -11.22
CA SER A 136 -16.14 -28.02 -10.24
C SER A 136 -16.36 -27.22 -8.97
N VAL A 137 -16.97 -27.88 -7.99
CA VAL A 137 -17.36 -27.36 -6.67
C VAL A 137 -16.25 -26.54 -6.01
N GLY A 138 -14.97 -26.77 -6.35
CA GLY A 138 -13.83 -26.04 -5.81
C GLY A 138 -13.60 -24.61 -6.33
N LEU A 139 -14.09 -24.23 -7.52
CA LEU A 139 -13.81 -22.89 -8.08
C LEU A 139 -14.86 -21.85 -7.64
N ASP A 140 -16.13 -22.22 -7.53
CA ASP A 140 -17.18 -21.35 -6.97
C ASP A 140 -16.93 -21.07 -5.48
N LEU A 141 -16.47 -22.09 -4.73
CA LEU A 141 -16.01 -21.94 -3.35
C LEU A 141 -14.81 -20.99 -3.28
N LEU A 142 -13.83 -21.13 -4.19
CA LEU A 142 -12.70 -20.21 -4.28
C LEU A 142 -13.16 -18.80 -4.63
N GLU A 143 -14.13 -18.66 -5.52
CA GLU A 143 -14.62 -17.38 -6.00
C GLU A 143 -15.34 -16.62 -4.88
N ALA A 144 -16.22 -17.30 -4.15
CA ALA A 144 -16.92 -16.80 -2.98
C ALA A 144 -15.97 -16.59 -1.78
N GLU A 145 -14.97 -17.45 -1.59
CA GLU A 145 -13.97 -17.32 -0.52
C GLU A 145 -13.00 -16.17 -0.78
N VAL A 146 -12.58 -15.96 -2.02
CA VAL A 146 -11.82 -14.76 -2.40
C VAL A 146 -12.71 -13.52 -2.23
N GLU A 147 -13.97 -13.56 -2.68
CA GLU A 147 -14.86 -12.38 -2.61
C GLU A 147 -15.23 -12.02 -1.17
N THR A 148 -15.50 -12.99 -0.29
CA THR A 148 -15.75 -12.76 1.14
C THR A 148 -14.53 -12.21 1.86
N VAL A 149 -13.32 -12.70 1.54
CA VAL A 149 -12.08 -12.23 2.16
C VAL A 149 -11.68 -10.86 1.63
N LEU A 150 -11.87 -10.60 0.33
CA LEU A 150 -11.69 -9.28 -0.27
C LEU A 150 -12.78 -8.30 0.19
N ALA A 151 -14.00 -8.77 0.43
CA ALA A 151 -15.09 -7.97 0.98
C ALA A 151 -14.88 -7.66 2.46
N GLN A 152 -14.38 -8.59 3.29
CA GLN A 152 -13.94 -8.31 4.65
C GLN A 152 -12.75 -7.33 4.66
N THR A 153 -11.78 -7.53 3.76
CA THR A 153 -10.65 -6.61 3.59
C THR A 153 -11.11 -5.24 3.05
N ARG A 154 -12.19 -5.15 2.26
CA ARG A 154 -12.80 -3.89 1.81
C ARG A 154 -13.71 -3.25 2.86
N GLN A 155 -14.52 -4.02 3.58
CA GLN A 155 -15.43 -3.52 4.62
C GLN A 155 -14.68 -3.03 5.86
N GLU A 156 -13.55 -3.66 6.20
CA GLU A 156 -12.67 -3.18 7.28
C GLU A 156 -11.73 -2.05 6.83
N LYS A 157 -11.47 -1.88 5.51
CA LYS A 157 -10.46 -0.94 5.00
C LYS A 157 -10.92 0.16 4.03
N ALA A 158 -12.21 0.28 3.66
CA ALA A 158 -12.64 1.15 2.54
C ALA A 158 -13.80 2.13 2.82
N ALA A 159 -14.09 2.54 4.06
CA ALA A 159 -15.26 3.41 4.28
C ALA A 159 -15.08 4.91 4.04
N THR A 160 -13.88 5.52 3.97
CA THR A 160 -13.86 7.00 3.89
C THR A 160 -12.72 7.72 3.18
N LEU A 161 -11.52 7.15 2.99
CA LEU A 161 -10.40 7.90 2.41
C LEU A 161 -9.91 7.36 1.05
N THR A 162 -10.64 7.68 0.00
CA THR A 162 -10.30 7.33 -1.39
C THR A 162 -9.36 8.34 -2.06
N SER A 163 -9.26 9.56 -1.51
CA SER A 163 -8.40 10.61 -2.04
C SER A 163 -7.97 11.60 -0.96
N ILE A 164 -6.88 12.30 -1.23
CA ILE A 164 -6.37 13.38 -0.40
C ILE A 164 -6.49 14.68 -1.19
N SER A 165 -7.18 15.66 -0.61
CA SER A 165 -7.25 17.03 -1.10
C SER A 165 -6.38 17.93 -0.23
N TRP A 166 -5.39 18.59 -0.83
CA TRP A 166 -4.53 19.56 -0.13
C TRP A 166 -4.05 20.64 -1.10
N ARG A 167 -4.14 21.91 -0.67
CA ARG A 167 -3.75 23.09 -1.46
C ARG A 167 -4.31 23.12 -2.89
N GLY A 168 -5.58 22.68 -3.06
CA GLY A 168 -6.26 22.67 -4.35
C GLY A 168 -5.88 21.51 -5.28
N ARG A 169 -4.97 20.62 -4.88
CA ARG A 169 -4.67 19.38 -5.60
C ARG A 169 -5.38 18.20 -4.93
N VAL A 170 -6.03 17.37 -5.74
CA VAL A 170 -6.67 16.12 -5.31
C VAL A 170 -5.90 14.95 -5.89
N VAL A 171 -5.45 14.03 -5.03
CA VAL A 171 -4.68 12.84 -5.42
C VAL A 171 -5.40 11.58 -4.94
N PRO A 172 -5.63 10.58 -5.82
CA PRO A 172 -6.23 9.31 -5.43
C PRO A 172 -5.29 8.49 -4.55
N LEU A 173 -5.82 7.91 -3.48
CA LEU A 173 -5.04 7.11 -2.54
C LEU A 173 -5.28 5.62 -2.81
N LYS A 174 -4.34 4.99 -3.50
CA LYS A 174 -4.46 3.57 -3.91
C LYS A 174 -3.93 2.58 -2.89
N ASN A 175 -3.00 3.01 -2.04
CA ASN A 175 -2.42 2.13 -1.01
C ASN A 175 -3.35 2.09 0.21
N ALA A 176 -4.01 0.94 0.42
CA ALA A 176 -4.98 0.75 1.48
C ALA A 176 -4.35 0.86 2.88
N ASP A 177 -3.15 0.33 3.09
CA ASP A 177 -2.50 0.37 4.40
C ASP A 177 -2.07 1.81 4.75
N LEU A 178 -1.58 2.56 3.77
CA LEU A 178 -1.31 3.99 3.92
C LEU A 178 -2.60 4.79 4.20
N ALA A 179 -3.71 4.43 3.56
CA ALA A 179 -5.01 5.04 3.82
C ALA A 179 -5.46 4.86 5.28
N ILE A 180 -5.25 3.68 5.85
CA ILE A 180 -5.56 3.39 7.26
C ILE A 180 -4.72 4.26 8.20
N CYS A 181 -3.41 4.35 7.96
CA CYS A 181 -2.53 5.18 8.79
C CYS A 181 -2.95 6.67 8.75
N ILE A 182 -3.29 7.19 7.57
CA ILE A 182 -3.72 8.57 7.42
C ILE A 182 -5.10 8.80 8.06
N LEU A 183 -6.01 7.82 7.97
CA LEU A 183 -7.30 7.88 8.65
C LEU A 183 -7.13 7.95 10.18
N ARG A 184 -6.30 7.10 10.77
CA ARG A 184 -5.97 7.14 12.20
C ARG A 184 -5.41 8.50 12.62
N ALA A 185 -4.50 9.06 11.81
CA ALA A 185 -3.94 10.39 12.07
C ALA A 185 -5.01 11.50 12.00
N ARG A 186 -6.00 11.38 11.09
CA ARG A 186 -7.14 12.30 11.02
C ARG A 186 -8.09 12.16 12.19
N GLU A 187 -8.41 10.94 12.62
CA GLU A 187 -9.24 10.70 13.80
C GLU A 187 -8.59 11.29 15.05
N ALA A 188 -7.29 11.04 15.24
CA ALA A 188 -6.53 11.67 16.33
C ALA A 188 -6.54 13.20 16.23
N THR A 189 -6.50 13.76 15.02
CA THR A 189 -6.60 15.22 14.79
C THR A 189 -7.96 15.75 15.27
N THR A 190 -9.05 15.10 14.86
CA THR A 190 -10.42 15.46 15.27
C THR A 190 -10.59 15.36 16.78
N ASN A 191 -10.04 14.32 17.41
CA ASN A 191 -10.10 14.14 18.86
C ASN A 191 -9.39 15.29 19.60
N LEU A 192 -8.22 15.70 19.11
CA LEU A 192 -7.49 16.84 19.67
C LEU A 192 -8.24 18.16 19.48
N GLU A 193 -8.81 18.40 18.31
CA GLU A 193 -9.57 19.62 18.00
C GLU A 193 -10.83 19.71 18.88
N ASN A 194 -11.58 18.61 19.03
CA ASN A 194 -12.73 18.54 19.95
C ASN A 194 -12.33 18.82 21.40
N ALA A 195 -11.19 18.28 21.86
CA ALA A 195 -10.67 18.53 23.20
C ALA A 195 -10.11 19.95 23.39
N SER A 196 -9.82 20.67 22.31
CA SER A 196 -9.43 22.09 22.37
C SER A 196 -10.62 23.02 22.51
N ASP A 197 -11.79 22.62 21.98
CA ASP A 197 -13.05 23.37 22.05
C ASP A 197 -13.75 23.21 23.41
N THR A 198 -13.64 22.03 24.03
CA THR A 198 -14.00 21.83 25.42
C THR A 198 -12.85 22.33 26.31
N ASP A 199 -13.16 22.94 27.45
CA ASP A 199 -12.16 23.49 28.39
C ASP A 199 -11.44 22.36 29.17
N THR A 200 -10.85 21.44 28.41
CA THR A 200 -10.26 20.18 28.86
C THR A 200 -8.88 20.43 29.46
N GLU A 201 -8.54 19.66 30.50
CA GLU A 201 -7.29 19.78 31.24
C GLU A 201 -6.05 19.66 30.33
N GLU A 202 -5.02 20.44 30.63
CA GLU A 202 -3.79 20.50 29.85
C GLU A 202 -3.08 19.14 29.70
N ALA A 203 -3.12 18.32 30.76
CA ALA A 203 -2.56 16.97 30.75
C ALA A 203 -3.24 16.07 29.70
N THR A 204 -4.57 16.13 29.60
CA THR A 204 -5.32 15.35 28.60
C THR A 204 -5.02 15.80 27.18
N LYS A 205 -4.81 17.11 26.96
CA LYS A 205 -4.40 17.66 25.66
C LYS A 205 -3.00 17.17 25.27
N MET A 206 -2.08 17.05 26.23
CA MET A 206 -0.75 16.51 26.00
C MET A 206 -0.78 15.03 25.59
N GLU A 207 -1.58 14.21 26.27
CA GLU A 207 -1.78 12.80 25.89
C GLU A 207 -2.37 12.66 24.47
N LEU A 208 -3.33 13.51 24.12
CA LEU A 208 -3.89 13.55 22.77
C LEU A 208 -2.86 13.98 21.72
N PHE A 209 -1.96 14.91 22.04
CA PHE A 209 -0.84 15.26 21.16
C PHE A 209 0.13 14.10 20.97
N ASP A 210 0.42 13.32 22.01
CA ASP A 210 1.31 12.16 21.90
C ASP A 210 0.70 11.07 20.99
N LEU A 211 -0.58 10.74 21.19
CA LEU A 211 -1.31 9.83 20.30
C LEU A 211 -1.37 10.34 18.86
N LEU A 212 -1.56 11.65 18.68
CA LEU A 212 -1.57 12.29 17.36
C LEU A 212 -0.22 12.17 16.66
N LEU A 213 0.87 12.46 17.37
CA LEU A 213 2.22 12.39 16.83
C LEU A 213 2.65 10.96 16.54
N GLU A 214 2.21 9.99 17.35
CA GLU A 214 2.41 8.56 17.07
C GLU A 214 1.69 8.16 15.77
N ALA A 215 0.40 8.50 15.63
CA ALA A 215 -0.37 8.17 14.43
C ALA A 215 0.19 8.82 13.16
N TYR A 216 0.62 10.08 13.22
CA TYR A 216 1.28 10.74 12.08
C TYR A 216 2.69 10.19 11.84
N GLY A 217 3.43 9.80 12.86
CA GLY A 217 4.76 9.18 12.73
C GLY A 217 4.70 7.84 12.00
N ASP A 218 3.71 7.01 12.33
CA ASP A 218 3.43 5.77 11.60
C ASP A 218 3.07 6.05 10.14
N ALA A 219 2.18 7.00 9.89
CA ALA A 219 1.79 7.39 8.55
C ALA A 219 2.97 7.93 7.72
N GLU A 220 3.85 8.74 8.32
CA GLU A 220 5.05 9.32 7.67
C GLU A 220 6.04 8.22 7.28
N ARG A 221 6.30 7.29 8.20
CA ARG A 221 7.16 6.12 7.94
C ARG A 221 6.60 5.23 6.83
N PHE A 222 5.31 4.93 6.86
CA PHE A 222 4.65 4.14 5.82
C PHE A 222 4.71 4.83 4.46
N ALA A 223 4.39 6.13 4.41
CA ALA A 223 4.44 6.91 3.18
C ALA A 223 5.87 6.96 2.61
N LYS A 224 6.87 7.17 3.47
CA LYS A 224 8.29 7.21 3.09
C LYS A 224 8.77 5.86 2.53
N ASN A 225 8.36 4.76 3.14
CA ASN A 225 8.67 3.42 2.63
C ASN A 225 7.99 3.17 1.28
N ALA A 226 6.72 3.54 1.14
CA ALA A 226 6.01 3.40 -0.13
C ALA A 226 6.68 4.20 -1.26
N VAL A 227 7.15 5.43 -0.99
CA VAL A 227 7.91 6.24 -1.97
C VAL A 227 9.22 5.54 -2.36
N LYS A 228 9.93 4.92 -1.43
CA LYS A 228 11.18 4.18 -1.72
C LYS A 228 10.93 2.96 -2.59
N GLU A 229 9.93 2.15 -2.23
CA GLU A 229 9.53 0.97 -3.01
C GLU A 229 9.10 1.35 -4.44
N ASP A 230 8.34 2.44 -4.57
CA ASP A 230 7.94 2.97 -5.87
C ASP A 230 9.15 3.48 -6.69
N ALA A 231 10.10 4.16 -6.06
CA ALA A 231 11.32 4.61 -6.73
C ALA A 231 12.17 3.44 -7.26
N GLU A 232 12.29 2.35 -6.49
CA GLU A 232 12.97 1.13 -6.92
C GLU A 232 12.23 0.43 -8.08
N ALA A 233 10.89 0.50 -8.09
CA ALA A 233 10.06 -0.05 -9.15
C ALA A 233 10.14 0.79 -10.44
N ALA A 234 10.03 2.12 -10.33
CA ALA A 234 10.11 3.06 -11.44
C ALA A 234 11.49 3.04 -12.13
N ALA A 235 12.56 2.68 -11.41
CA ALA A 235 13.88 2.46 -11.99
C ALA A 235 13.94 1.27 -12.97
N LYS A 236 13.06 0.27 -12.81
CA LYS A 236 13.02 -0.94 -13.65
C LYS A 236 12.07 -0.79 -14.85
N LEU A 237 10.99 -0.01 -14.69
CA LEU A 237 9.96 0.19 -15.71
C LEU A 237 9.54 1.67 -15.77
N LYS A 238 10.15 2.43 -16.67
CA LYS A 238 9.75 3.83 -16.90
C LYS A 238 8.58 3.89 -17.88
N SER A 239 7.47 4.46 -17.42
CA SER A 239 6.32 4.83 -18.25
C SER A 239 5.72 6.12 -17.72
N SER A 240 5.04 6.88 -18.58
CA SER A 240 4.33 8.11 -18.19
C SER A 240 3.32 7.86 -17.06
N LYS A 241 2.68 6.69 -17.03
CA LYS A 241 1.77 6.28 -15.95
C LYS A 241 2.51 6.02 -14.63
N SER A 242 3.71 5.45 -14.69
CA SER A 242 4.57 5.26 -13.51
C SER A 242 5.03 6.59 -12.93
N GLU A 243 5.41 7.55 -13.77
CA GLU A 243 5.85 8.88 -13.32
C GLU A 243 4.73 9.64 -12.59
N GLN A 244 3.50 9.55 -13.10
CA GLN A 244 2.33 10.13 -12.42
C GLN A 244 2.09 9.50 -11.04
N ILE A 245 2.22 8.17 -10.93
CA ILE A 245 2.07 7.45 -9.66
C ILE A 245 3.14 7.88 -8.66
N SER A 246 4.40 7.98 -9.10
CA SER A 246 5.50 8.48 -8.26
C SER A 246 5.26 9.92 -7.79
N ALA A 247 4.76 10.79 -8.66
CA ALA A 247 4.43 12.17 -8.31
C ALA A 247 3.27 12.26 -7.31
N ASP A 248 2.27 11.40 -7.47
CA ASP A 248 1.11 11.31 -6.56
C ASP A 248 1.52 10.78 -5.18
N LEU A 249 2.35 9.74 -5.14
CA LEU A 249 2.82 9.16 -3.88
C LEU A 249 3.76 10.12 -3.13
N ASN A 250 4.64 10.83 -3.84
CA ASN A 250 5.43 11.91 -3.26
C ASN A 250 4.55 13.03 -2.70
N PHE A 251 3.46 13.39 -3.39
CA PHE A 251 2.52 14.38 -2.88
C PHE A 251 1.87 13.93 -1.56
N VAL A 252 1.45 12.66 -1.48
CA VAL A 252 0.90 12.08 -0.24
C VAL A 252 1.94 12.09 0.88
N TYR A 253 3.19 11.70 0.61
CA TYR A 253 4.27 11.77 1.59
C TYR A 253 4.47 13.20 2.13
N ASN A 254 4.58 14.19 1.23
CA ASN A 254 4.75 15.60 1.62
C ASN A 254 3.56 16.11 2.44
N TYR A 255 2.33 15.70 2.09
CA TYR A 255 1.14 16.03 2.89
C TYR A 255 1.24 15.49 4.31
N VAL A 256 1.58 14.20 4.48
CA VAL A 256 1.70 13.58 5.80
C VAL A 256 2.84 14.20 6.60
N ALA A 257 4.02 14.36 5.99
CA ALA A 257 5.18 14.98 6.62
C ALA A 257 4.91 16.42 7.07
N TYR A 258 4.27 17.23 6.22
CA TYR A 258 3.89 18.60 6.56
C TYR A 258 2.97 18.65 7.78
N ASN A 259 1.93 17.80 7.82
CA ASN A 259 1.00 17.76 8.95
C ASN A 259 1.69 17.27 10.22
N TYR A 260 2.50 16.21 10.14
CA TYR A 260 3.28 15.71 11.27
C TYR A 260 4.14 16.82 11.90
N LEU A 261 4.94 17.51 11.08
CA LEU A 261 5.83 18.59 11.54
C LEU A 261 5.04 19.78 12.08
N SER A 262 3.92 20.14 11.44
CA SER A 262 3.03 21.21 11.92
C SER A 262 2.45 20.89 13.30
N ARG A 263 2.00 19.66 13.53
CA ARG A 263 1.49 19.21 14.84
C ARG A 263 2.61 19.13 15.88
N ARG A 264 3.83 18.75 15.48
CA ARG A 264 5.02 18.76 16.36
C ARG A 264 5.35 20.18 16.84
N ILE A 265 5.28 21.17 15.94
CA ILE A 265 5.45 22.58 16.29
C ILE A 265 4.36 23.02 17.28
N GLN A 266 3.10 22.70 17.01
CA GLN A 266 1.98 23.04 17.91
C GLN A 266 2.19 22.48 19.33
N ARG A 267 2.57 21.20 19.44
CA ARG A 267 2.88 20.57 20.73
C ARG A 267 4.03 21.28 21.46
N ASN A 268 5.11 21.59 20.75
CA ASN A 268 6.26 22.27 21.37
C ASN A 268 5.91 23.67 21.86
N LEU A 269 5.10 24.43 21.09
CA LEU A 269 4.63 25.76 21.50
C LEU A 269 3.69 25.69 22.71
N MET A 270 2.85 24.65 22.79
CA MET A 270 2.02 24.40 23.96
C MET A 270 2.89 24.16 25.21
N LEU A 271 3.92 23.32 25.11
CA LEU A 271 4.87 23.09 26.20
C LEU A 271 5.60 24.35 26.64
N VAL A 272 5.99 25.21 25.69
CA VAL A 272 6.60 26.51 26.01
C VAL A 272 5.62 27.37 26.82
N ASN A 273 4.36 27.45 26.41
CA ASN A 273 3.34 28.22 27.13
C ASN A 273 3.11 27.68 28.54
N SER A 274 3.04 26.34 28.68
CA SER A 274 2.93 25.66 29.97
C SER A 274 4.08 26.03 30.91
N LEU A 275 5.32 25.92 30.43
CA LEU A 275 6.51 26.23 31.20
C LEU A 275 6.57 27.70 31.60
N ARG A 276 6.14 28.62 30.74
CA ARG A 276 6.05 30.04 31.06
C ARG A 276 5.05 30.32 32.16
N LEU A 277 3.84 29.77 32.07
CA LEU A 277 2.82 29.91 33.12
C LEU A 277 3.33 29.35 34.46
N HIS A 278 4.03 28.21 34.43
CA HIS A 278 4.68 27.66 35.62
C HIS A 278 5.82 28.55 36.15
N ILE A 279 6.57 29.25 35.30
CA ILE A 279 7.58 30.20 35.75
C ILE A 279 6.89 31.39 36.41
N ASP A 280 5.95 32.04 35.72
CA ASP A 280 5.23 33.24 36.19
C ASP A 280 4.50 32.98 37.52
N ASN A 281 3.93 31.79 37.69
CA ASN A 281 3.25 31.39 38.94
C ASN A 281 4.22 31.10 40.09
N HIS A 282 5.46 30.67 39.80
CA HIS A 282 6.46 30.27 40.80
C HIS A 282 7.56 31.30 41.08
N GLU A 283 7.59 32.45 40.40
CA GLU A 283 8.50 33.58 40.71
C GLU A 283 8.39 34.07 42.17
N ARG A 284 7.34 33.66 42.89
CA ARG A 284 7.09 34.08 44.29
C ARG A 284 7.67 33.15 45.37
N ILE A 285 8.20 31.96 45.06
CA ILE A 285 8.47 30.93 46.11
C ILE A 285 9.87 30.27 46.05
N GLU A 286 10.53 30.13 44.88
CA GLU A 286 11.78 29.33 44.75
C GLU A 286 12.98 30.11 44.19
N GLY A 287 14.20 29.71 44.59
CA GLY A 287 15.45 30.41 44.27
C GLY A 287 15.97 30.22 42.83
N ASP A 288 16.85 31.13 42.43
CA ASP A 288 17.35 31.42 41.06
C ASP A 288 17.89 30.21 40.25
N ARG A 289 18.44 29.18 40.91
CA ARG A 289 18.98 27.98 40.21
C ARG A 289 17.91 27.07 39.62
N PHE A 290 16.71 27.02 40.21
CA PHE A 290 15.63 26.15 39.72
C PHE A 290 14.95 26.75 38.48
N LEU A 291 14.86 28.08 38.43
CA LEU A 291 14.37 28.85 37.29
C LEU A 291 15.28 28.68 36.06
N GLY A 292 16.60 28.68 36.24
CA GLY A 292 17.58 28.52 35.15
C GLY A 292 17.39 27.23 34.32
N GLY A 293 17.02 26.12 34.95
CA GLY A 293 16.73 24.86 34.24
C GLY A 293 15.49 24.94 33.34
N LYS A 294 14.42 25.59 33.82
CA LYS A 294 13.17 25.76 33.06
C LYS A 294 13.37 26.67 31.84
N TYR A 295 14.17 27.74 31.97
CA TYR A 295 14.52 28.59 30.83
C TYR A 295 15.32 27.84 29.76
N GLN A 296 16.26 26.97 30.16
CA GLN A 296 17.00 26.12 29.21
C GLN A 296 16.07 25.17 28.45
N ASP A 297 15.05 24.63 29.10
CA ASP A 297 14.09 23.74 28.45
C ASP A 297 13.18 24.49 27.46
N ILE A 298 12.83 25.75 27.75
CA ILE A 298 12.14 26.63 26.78
C ILE A 298 13.00 26.85 25.53
N VAL A 299 14.30 27.14 25.69
CA VAL A 299 15.23 27.33 24.55
C VAL A 299 15.28 26.06 23.68
N LYS A 300 15.43 24.88 24.29
CA LYS A 300 15.43 23.61 23.56
C LYS A 300 14.13 23.38 22.78
N LEU A 301 12.97 23.77 23.34
CA LEU A 301 11.70 23.65 22.64
C LEU A 301 11.63 24.57 21.42
N TYR A 302 12.17 25.79 21.49
CA TYR A 302 12.28 26.68 20.34
C TYR A 302 13.27 26.15 19.30
N ASP A 303 14.40 25.58 19.70
CA ASP A 303 15.33 24.91 18.78
C ASP A 303 14.62 23.78 18.03
N ASN A 304 13.81 22.98 18.72
CA ASN A 304 12.99 21.92 18.08
C ASN A 304 11.93 22.49 17.13
N VAL A 305 11.34 23.66 17.43
CA VAL A 305 10.43 24.37 16.52
C VAL A 305 11.17 24.82 15.27
N LEU A 306 12.34 25.43 15.41
CA LEU A 306 13.18 25.87 14.30
C LEU A 306 13.62 24.69 13.41
N GLN A 307 14.02 23.58 14.02
CA GLN A 307 14.34 22.36 13.29
C GLN A 307 13.13 21.86 12.50
N SER A 308 11.95 21.82 13.11
CA SER A 308 10.72 21.39 12.44
C SER A 308 10.34 22.30 11.27
N LEU A 309 10.50 23.61 11.40
CA LEU A 309 10.25 24.57 10.31
C LEU A 309 11.27 24.42 9.17
N SER A 310 12.53 24.14 9.50
CA SER A 310 13.54 23.84 8.49
C SER A 310 13.18 22.57 7.70
N GLU A 311 12.77 21.51 8.40
CA GLU A 311 12.31 20.26 7.77
C GLU A 311 11.07 20.49 6.89
N ILE A 312 10.15 21.39 7.29
CA ILE A 312 9.00 21.79 6.45
C ILE A 312 9.48 22.52 5.19
N ASN A 313 10.46 23.40 5.30
CA ASN A 313 10.98 24.17 4.16
C ASN A 313 11.69 23.28 3.12
N ASP A 314 12.23 22.14 3.55
CA ASP A 314 12.87 21.15 2.68
C ASP A 314 11.85 20.28 1.90
N LEU A 315 10.56 20.33 2.25
CA LEU A 315 9.51 19.60 1.54
C LEU A 315 9.28 20.18 0.15
N SER A 316 9.29 19.32 -0.87
CA SER A 316 9.19 19.75 -2.27
C SER A 316 7.88 20.50 -2.58
N VAL A 317 6.78 20.15 -1.90
CA VAL A 317 5.50 20.85 -2.07
C VAL A 317 5.56 22.29 -1.52
N VAL A 318 6.37 22.54 -0.49
CA VAL A 318 6.56 23.89 0.07
C VAL A 318 7.42 24.73 -0.86
N GLN A 319 8.52 24.17 -1.37
CA GLN A 319 9.41 24.86 -2.30
C GLN A 319 8.72 25.24 -3.62
N ASN A 320 7.77 24.41 -4.08
CA ASN A 320 7.01 24.68 -5.29
C ASN A 320 5.88 25.70 -5.11
N ASP A 321 5.50 26.02 -3.86
CA ASP A 321 4.46 26.99 -3.55
C ASP A 321 5.07 28.26 -2.91
N VAL A 322 5.22 29.30 -3.73
CA VAL A 322 5.86 30.56 -3.34
C VAL A 322 5.22 31.20 -2.11
N ASN A 323 3.91 31.08 -1.95
CA ASN A 323 3.21 31.69 -0.81
C ASN A 323 3.50 30.90 0.48
N LEU A 324 3.46 29.57 0.40
CA LEU A 324 3.75 28.72 1.55
C LEU A 324 5.22 28.83 1.98
N SER A 325 6.15 28.81 1.02
CA SER A 325 7.58 29.00 1.29
C SER A 325 7.85 30.33 2.02
N ARG A 326 7.28 31.44 1.56
CA ARG A 326 7.39 32.75 2.24
C ARG A 326 6.82 32.75 3.65
N GLU A 327 5.69 32.06 3.87
CA GLU A 327 5.09 31.95 5.20
C GLU A 327 6.00 31.18 6.17
N ILE A 328 6.59 30.07 5.71
CA ILE A 328 7.52 29.26 6.51
C ILE A 328 8.81 30.03 6.80
N ASP A 329 9.35 30.74 5.81
CA ASP A 329 10.52 31.62 5.99
C ASP A 329 10.25 32.72 7.03
N ALA A 330 9.09 33.37 6.95
CA ALA A 330 8.70 34.40 7.92
C ALA A 330 8.60 33.82 9.34
N LYS A 331 8.02 32.62 9.51
CA LYS A 331 7.97 31.92 10.80
C LYS A 331 9.38 31.56 11.30
N LEU A 332 10.27 31.11 10.42
CA LEU A 332 11.68 30.84 10.73
C LEU A 332 12.36 32.09 11.29
N TRP A 333 12.20 33.24 10.65
CA TRP A 333 12.76 34.51 11.15
C TRP A 333 12.13 34.93 12.47
N TYR A 334 10.82 34.76 12.64
CA TYR A 334 10.12 35.07 13.88
C TYR A 334 10.66 34.28 15.07
N PHE A 335 10.80 32.95 14.93
CA PHE A 335 11.29 32.10 16.02
C PHE A 335 12.80 32.18 16.23
N LYS A 336 13.59 32.62 15.23
CA LYS A 336 15.02 32.94 15.42
C LYS A 336 15.26 34.22 16.22
N ALA A 337 14.28 35.12 16.24
CA ALA A 337 14.36 36.37 16.96
C ALA A 337 13.94 36.25 18.44
N TRP A 338 13.33 35.12 18.81
CA TRP A 338 12.90 34.77 20.16
C TRP A 338 13.98 33.96 20.90
#